data_AF-A0A3D1SJ67-F1
#
_entry.id   AF-A0A3D1SJ67-F1
#
_cell.length_a   1.000
_cell.length_b   1.000
_cell.length_c   1.000
_cell.angle_alpha   90.00
_cell.angle_beta   90.00
_cell.angle_gamma   90.00
#
_symmetry.space_group_name_H-M   'P 1'
#
loop_
_entity.id
_entity.type
_entity.pdbx_description
1 polymer ?
#
loop_
_entity_poly.entity_id
_entity_poly.type
_entity_poly.pdbx_seq_one_letter_code
_entity_poly.pdbx_strand_id
1 'polypeptide(L)'
;MSTSNLPCPSLYDSNLITDDMLEHFQYIRIVAQSHVLTSIGPIDSDDIAQEACLKFWLIYQKQTIASPKAYIRRIVLTVIADNVRKYKPHLYQALSIDEHGEILEGYLTNTDETERSNPETILERQQSLDESMDKLMSAVTELAPRQQLSTVTTLLGRVDDLLQFIGALQENNIASELAWPVERKERQCLQASFSHARRNIAHTMDIQLDEYL
;
A
#
# COMPACT_ATOMS: atom_id res chain seq x y z
N MET A 1 -55.57 -26.02 29.18
CA MET A 1 -54.29 -25.43 29.62
C MET A 1 -53.27 -26.56 29.70
N SER A 2 -52.29 -26.57 28.80
CA SER A 2 -50.99 -27.26 28.94
C SER A 2 -50.15 -26.83 27.76
N THR A 3 -49.29 -25.83 27.97
CA THR A 3 -48.29 -25.40 27.02
C THR A 3 -47.03 -26.25 27.17
N SER A 4 -46.25 -26.26 26.09
CA SER A 4 -44.78 -26.35 26.07
C SER A 4 -44.14 -27.69 26.43
N ASN A 5 -43.81 -28.45 25.38
CA ASN A 5 -42.51 -29.10 25.26
C ASN A 5 -41.98 -28.84 23.84
N LEU A 6 -41.21 -27.77 23.68
CA LEU A 6 -40.33 -27.60 22.54
C LEU A 6 -38.96 -28.18 22.93
N PRO A 7 -38.34 -29.04 22.11
CA PRO A 7 -36.96 -29.42 22.31
C PRO A 7 -36.07 -28.21 22.03
N CYS A 8 -35.30 -27.78 23.03
CA CYS A 8 -34.15 -26.90 22.81
C CYS A 8 -33.17 -27.61 21.85
N PRO A 9 -32.83 -27.04 20.68
CA PRO A 9 -31.72 -27.54 19.90
C PRO A 9 -30.42 -27.27 20.68
N SER A 10 -29.73 -28.35 21.00
CA SER A 10 -28.39 -28.39 21.58
C SER A 10 -27.44 -27.44 20.84
N LEU A 11 -26.90 -26.48 21.57
CA LEU A 11 -26.05 -25.37 21.13
C LEU A 11 -24.58 -25.78 20.88
N TYR A 12 -24.35 -27.02 20.43
CA TYR A 12 -23.01 -27.57 20.18
C TYR A 12 -22.99 -28.41 18.90
N ASP A 13 -23.12 -27.77 17.74
CA ASP A 13 -22.57 -28.30 16.48
C ASP A 13 -21.15 -27.74 16.29
N SER A 14 -20.26 -28.14 17.19
CA SER A 14 -18.87 -27.72 17.24
C SER A 14 -17.97 -28.53 16.30
N ASN A 15 -18.35 -28.69 15.02
CA ASN A 15 -17.50 -29.32 14.00
C ASN A 15 -17.84 -28.86 12.56
N LEU A 16 -18.05 -27.56 12.33
CA LEU A 16 -18.40 -27.04 11.00
C LEU A 16 -17.33 -26.11 10.38
N ILE A 17 -16.04 -26.39 10.62
CA ILE A 17 -15.03 -25.99 9.64
C ILE A 17 -15.05 -27.10 8.60
N THR A 18 -15.89 -26.94 7.58
CA THR A 18 -15.85 -27.81 6.40
C THR A 18 -14.49 -27.64 5.70
N ASP A 19 -14.00 -28.68 5.05
CA ASP A 19 -12.72 -28.66 4.31
C ASP A 19 -12.66 -27.49 3.30
N ASP A 20 -13.83 -27.13 2.76
CA ASP A 20 -14.09 -25.97 1.89
C ASP A 20 -13.78 -24.61 2.57
N MET A 21 -14.12 -24.47 3.85
CA MET A 21 -13.81 -23.25 4.63
C MET A 21 -12.32 -23.11 4.91
N LEU A 22 -11.62 -24.23 5.08
CA LEU A 22 -10.16 -24.23 5.24
C LEU A 22 -9.48 -23.78 3.94
N GLU A 23 -9.93 -24.25 2.77
CA GLU A 23 -9.44 -23.79 1.47
C GLU A 23 -9.66 -22.28 1.31
N HIS A 24 -10.86 -21.79 1.63
CA HIS A 24 -11.16 -20.36 1.55
C HIS A 24 -10.32 -19.52 2.50
N PHE A 25 -10.07 -19.99 3.72
CA PHE A 25 -9.20 -19.30 4.68
C PHE A 25 -7.76 -19.21 4.18
N GLN A 26 -7.20 -20.31 3.67
CA GLN A 26 -5.86 -20.31 3.08
C GLN A 26 -5.78 -19.36 1.89
N TYR A 27 -6.81 -19.35 1.04
CA TYR A 27 -6.89 -18.43 -0.09
C TYR A 27 -6.95 -16.96 0.35
N ILE A 28 -7.74 -16.63 1.39
CA ILE A 28 -7.80 -15.29 1.97
C ILE A 28 -6.41 -14.85 2.45
N ARG A 29 -5.67 -15.71 3.16
CA ARG A 29 -4.30 -15.39 3.63
C ARG A 29 -3.35 -15.11 2.48
N ILE A 30 -3.35 -15.95 1.43
CA ILE A 30 -2.50 -15.75 0.25
C ILE A 30 -2.80 -14.40 -0.41
N VAL A 31 -4.09 -14.07 -0.58
CA VAL A 31 -4.51 -12.79 -1.19
C VAL A 31 -4.11 -11.62 -0.29
N ALA A 32 -4.33 -11.70 1.02
CA ALA A 32 -3.93 -10.66 1.97
C ALA A 32 -2.41 -10.41 1.96
N GLN A 33 -1.61 -11.47 2.03
CA GLN A 33 -0.15 -11.39 1.99
C GLN A 33 0.35 -10.76 0.68
N SER A 34 -0.25 -11.13 -0.46
CA SER A 34 0.15 -10.60 -1.76
C SER A 34 -0.05 -9.09 -1.91
N HIS A 35 -1.00 -8.51 -1.16
CA HIS A 35 -1.31 -7.07 -1.20
C HIS A 35 -0.68 -6.25 -0.07
N VAL A 36 -0.35 -6.87 1.07
CA VAL A 36 0.30 -6.19 2.21
C VAL A 36 1.78 -5.95 1.96
N LEU A 37 2.46 -6.85 1.24
CA LEU A 37 3.82 -6.64 0.75
C LEU A 37 3.97 -5.38 -0.12
N THR A 38 2.86 -4.85 -0.66
CA THR A 38 2.84 -3.79 -1.65
C THR A 38 2.16 -2.50 -1.19
N SER A 39 1.59 -2.35 0.01
CA SER A 39 0.71 -1.17 0.16
C SER A 39 0.44 -0.54 1.53
N ILE A 40 0.80 -1.09 2.70
CA ILE A 40 0.17 -0.53 3.93
C ILE A 40 0.98 -0.64 5.22
N GLY A 41 1.79 0.39 5.52
CA GLY A 41 2.15 0.79 6.89
C GLY A 41 2.42 -0.33 7.92
N PRO A 42 2.07 -0.15 9.21
CA PRO A 42 2.28 -1.17 10.24
C PRO A 42 1.17 -2.25 10.29
N ILE A 43 0.38 -2.41 9.23
CA ILE A 43 -0.81 -3.28 9.28
C ILE A 43 -0.41 -4.72 8.98
N ASP A 44 -0.69 -5.62 9.93
CA ASP A 44 -0.38 -7.03 9.77
C ASP A 44 -1.29 -7.68 8.72
N SER A 45 -0.68 -8.47 7.83
CA SER A 45 -1.40 -9.31 6.88
C SER A 45 -2.34 -10.31 7.54
N ASP A 46 -2.00 -10.78 8.75
CA ASP A 46 -2.85 -11.70 9.50
C ASP A 46 -4.10 -10.98 10.04
N ASP A 47 -4.01 -9.71 10.42
CA ASP A 47 -5.17 -8.89 10.85
C ASP A 47 -6.15 -8.68 9.68
N ILE A 48 -5.62 -8.35 8.50
CA ILE A 48 -6.41 -8.21 7.28
C ILE A 48 -7.07 -9.53 6.91
N ALA A 49 -6.33 -10.64 6.98
CA ALA A 49 -6.86 -11.96 6.67
C ALA A 49 -7.97 -12.36 7.65
N GLN A 50 -7.79 -12.07 8.94
CA GLN A 50 -8.78 -12.36 9.98
C GLN A 50 -10.07 -11.55 9.76
N GLU A 51 -9.96 -10.24 9.52
CA GLU A 51 -11.13 -9.39 9.27
C GLU A 51 -11.86 -9.80 7.97
N ALA A 52 -11.11 -10.09 6.91
CA ALA A 52 -11.67 -10.58 5.66
C ALA A 52 -12.37 -11.94 5.83
N CYS A 53 -11.80 -12.84 6.62
CA CYS A 53 -12.42 -14.12 6.94
C CYS A 53 -13.74 -13.95 7.70
N LEU A 54 -13.80 -13.06 8.69
CA LEU A 54 -15.03 -12.78 9.43
C LEU A 54 -16.12 -12.22 8.50
N LYS A 55 -15.78 -11.23 7.65
CA LYS A 55 -16.72 -10.66 6.68
C LYS A 55 -17.20 -11.71 5.68
N PHE A 56 -16.30 -12.56 5.18
CA PHE A 56 -16.63 -13.63 4.26
C PHE A 56 -17.58 -14.66 4.91
N TRP A 57 -17.24 -15.13 6.11
CA TRP A 57 -18.04 -16.12 6.85
C TRP A 57 -19.46 -15.63 7.13
N LEU A 58 -19.61 -14.38 7.57
CA LEU A 58 -20.93 -13.77 7.82
C LEU A 58 -21.83 -13.73 6.59
N ILE A 59 -21.24 -13.62 5.39
CA ILE A 59 -21.96 -13.58 4.13
C ILE A 59 -22.22 -15.01 3.62
N TYR A 60 -21.22 -15.89 3.74
CA TYR A 60 -21.32 -17.30 3.36
C TYR A 60 -22.42 -18.05 4.12
N GLN A 61 -22.66 -17.70 5.39
CA GLN A 61 -23.77 -18.23 6.17
C GLN A 61 -25.15 -17.77 5.68
N LYS A 62 -25.24 -16.61 5.03
CA LYS A 62 -26.53 -15.98 4.66
C LYS A 62 -26.93 -16.27 3.22
N GLN A 63 -25.98 -16.52 2.33
CA GLN A 63 -26.25 -16.71 0.91
C GLN A 63 -25.20 -17.59 0.23
N THR A 64 -25.64 -18.34 -0.77
CA THR A 64 -24.74 -19.08 -1.65
C THR A 64 -23.98 -18.12 -2.56
N ILE A 65 -22.65 -18.22 -2.57
CA ILE A 65 -21.78 -17.36 -3.38
C ILE A 65 -21.34 -18.16 -4.62
N ALA A 66 -21.74 -17.70 -5.80
CA ALA A 66 -21.41 -18.39 -7.06
C ALA A 66 -19.90 -18.42 -7.37
N SER A 67 -19.15 -17.40 -6.93
CA SER A 67 -17.69 -17.33 -7.09
C SER A 67 -17.02 -16.87 -5.80
N PRO A 68 -16.70 -17.80 -4.87
CA PRO A 68 -16.09 -17.47 -3.58
C PRO A 68 -14.76 -16.73 -3.72
N LYS A 69 -13.90 -17.14 -4.67
CA LYS A 69 -12.56 -16.56 -4.86
C LYS A 69 -12.62 -15.10 -5.32
N ALA A 70 -13.50 -14.75 -6.25
CA ALA A 70 -13.68 -13.35 -6.68
C ALA A 70 -14.25 -12.48 -5.54
N TYR A 71 -15.18 -13.04 -4.77
CA TYR A 71 -15.78 -12.36 -3.62
C TYR A 71 -14.75 -12.12 -2.50
N ILE A 72 -13.93 -13.13 -2.20
CA ILE A 72 -12.81 -13.05 -1.25
C ILE A 72 -11.86 -11.92 -1.64
N ARG A 73 -11.41 -11.86 -2.90
CA ARG A 73 -10.52 -10.78 -3.38
C ARG A 73 -11.14 -9.41 -3.12
N ARG A 74 -12.43 -9.25 -3.42
CA ARG A 74 -13.15 -7.99 -3.18
C ARG A 74 -13.22 -7.64 -1.71
N ILE A 75 -13.48 -8.61 -0.83
CA ILE A 75 -13.50 -8.39 0.62
C ILE A 75 -12.11 -7.96 1.11
N VAL A 76 -11.05 -8.67 0.72
CA VAL A 76 -9.68 -8.36 1.13
C VAL A 76 -9.29 -6.94 0.70
N LEU A 77 -9.56 -6.56 -0.55
CA LEU A 77 -9.31 -5.20 -1.03
C LEU A 77 -10.11 -4.13 -0.27
N THR A 78 -11.36 -4.44 0.09
CA THR A 78 -12.21 -3.53 0.87
C THR A 78 -11.67 -3.36 2.29
N VAL A 79 -11.29 -4.45 2.95
CA VAL A 79 -10.66 -4.45 4.28
C VAL A 79 -9.37 -3.65 4.26
N ILE A 80 -8.53 -3.85 3.24
CA ILE A 80 -7.31 -3.08 3.02
C ILE A 80 -7.63 -1.58 2.91
N ALA A 81 -8.58 -1.20 2.05
CA ALA A 81 -8.95 0.20 1.86
C ALA A 81 -9.54 0.83 3.13
N ASP A 82 -10.38 0.09 3.87
CA ASP A 82 -10.95 0.53 5.15
C ASP A 82 -9.86 0.75 6.20
N ASN A 83 -8.91 -0.17 6.27
CA ASN A 83 -7.76 -0.06 7.15
C ASN A 83 -6.87 1.12 6.76
N VAL A 84 -6.48 1.26 5.48
CA VAL A 84 -5.75 2.45 4.99
C VAL A 84 -6.48 3.72 5.39
N ARG A 85 -7.80 3.83 5.18
CA ARG A 85 -8.60 5.00 5.57
C ARG A 85 -8.64 5.23 7.07
N LYS A 86 -8.69 4.18 7.88
CA LYS A 86 -8.70 4.24 9.35
C LYS A 86 -7.35 4.68 9.91
N TYR A 87 -6.25 4.24 9.28
CA TYR A 87 -4.89 4.57 9.71
C TYR A 87 -4.35 5.84 9.06
N LYS A 88 -4.90 6.31 7.93
CA LYS A 88 -4.50 7.58 7.28
C LYS A 88 -4.55 8.77 8.26
N PRO A 89 -5.59 8.99 9.07
CA PRO A 89 -5.60 10.07 10.06
C PRO A 89 -4.48 9.97 11.11
N HIS A 90 -3.99 8.76 11.40
CA HIS A 90 -2.99 8.51 12.45
C HIS A 90 -1.55 8.37 11.92
N LEU A 91 -1.37 7.96 10.66
CA LEU A 91 -0.07 7.88 9.97
C LEU A 91 0.47 9.28 9.65
N TYR A 92 -0.41 10.24 9.32
CA TYR A 92 -0.04 11.65 9.15
C TYR A 92 0.14 12.39 10.49
N GLN A 93 -0.06 11.69 11.62
CA GLN A 93 0.15 12.22 12.97
C GLN A 93 1.47 11.71 13.59
N ALA A 94 2.11 10.72 12.97
CA ALA A 94 3.53 10.48 13.18
C ALA A 94 4.27 11.59 12.41
N LEU A 95 4.54 12.69 13.10
CA LEU A 95 5.43 13.74 12.62
C LEU A 95 6.68 13.06 12.07
N SER A 96 7.01 13.31 10.81
CA SER A 96 8.24 12.79 10.23
C SER A 96 9.38 13.28 11.11
N ILE A 97 10.12 12.35 11.70
CA ILE A 97 11.24 12.70 12.58
C ILE A 97 12.50 12.60 11.73
N ASP A 98 13.36 13.60 11.79
CA ASP A 98 14.64 13.56 11.11
C ASP A 98 15.62 12.57 11.77
N GLU A 99 16.82 12.45 11.20
CA GLU A 99 17.88 11.59 11.72
C GLU A 99 18.45 12.02 13.09
N HIS A 100 18.00 13.17 13.61
CA HIS A 100 18.38 13.73 14.90
C HIS A 100 17.28 13.65 15.97
N GLY A 101 16.10 13.12 15.63
CA GLY A 101 14.99 13.02 16.58
C GLY A 101 14.11 14.28 16.61
N GLU A 102 14.28 15.21 15.67
CA GLU A 102 13.51 16.45 15.59
C GLU A 102 12.32 16.32 14.63
N ILE A 103 11.23 17.03 14.95
CA ILE A 103 9.98 17.05 14.18
C ILE A 103 10.22 17.83 12.88
N LEU A 104 10.06 17.16 11.75
CA LEU A 104 10.12 17.75 10.42
C LEU A 104 8.82 18.54 10.18
N GLU A 105 8.82 19.81 10.58
CA GLU A 105 7.71 20.73 10.42
C GLU A 105 7.68 21.26 8.98
N GLY A 106 7.17 20.43 8.06
CA GLY A 106 7.15 20.76 6.63
C GLY A 106 6.04 20.06 5.88
N TYR A 107 5.04 20.83 5.49
CA TYR A 107 4.03 20.54 4.46
C TYR A 107 2.80 19.69 4.84
N LEU A 108 1.98 20.22 5.74
CA LEU A 108 0.52 20.03 5.68
C LEU A 108 -0.09 21.15 4.83
N THR A 109 0.00 21.06 3.51
CA THR A 109 -0.93 21.80 2.65
C THR A 109 -2.28 21.11 2.72
N ASN A 110 -3.14 21.66 3.57
CA ASN A 110 -4.58 21.47 3.47
C ASN A 110 -5.03 22.05 2.12
N THR A 111 -4.92 21.27 1.04
CA THR A 111 -5.62 21.60 -0.20
C THR A 111 -7.11 21.32 -0.03
N ASP A 112 -7.88 22.39 -0.16
CA ASP A 112 -9.30 22.51 0.08
C ASP A 112 -10.13 21.36 -0.50
N GLU A 113 -10.99 20.77 0.34
CA GLU A 113 -11.90 19.67 0.00
C GLU A 113 -12.91 20.04 -1.10
N THR A 114 -13.03 21.33 -1.45
CA THR A 114 -13.97 21.84 -2.44
C THR A 114 -13.52 21.59 -3.89
N GLU A 115 -12.21 21.49 -4.15
CA GLU A 115 -11.69 21.25 -5.51
C GLU A 115 -11.73 19.78 -5.95
N ARG A 116 -11.99 18.85 -5.02
CA ARG A 116 -12.12 17.40 -5.31
C ARG A 116 -13.42 17.01 -6.02
N SER A 117 -14.34 17.94 -6.27
CA SER A 117 -15.64 17.65 -6.90
C SER A 117 -15.75 18.08 -8.37
N ASN A 118 -14.75 18.76 -8.93
CA ASN A 118 -14.76 19.11 -10.36
C ASN A 118 -14.04 18.00 -11.17
N PRO A 119 -14.73 17.26 -12.06
CA PRO A 119 -14.09 16.22 -12.86
C PRO A 119 -12.96 16.74 -13.76
N GLU A 120 -13.02 18.00 -14.20
CA GLU A 120 -11.98 18.62 -15.03
C GLU A 120 -10.67 18.81 -14.25
N THR A 121 -10.74 19.30 -13.00
CA THR A 121 -9.55 19.50 -12.16
C THR A 121 -8.92 18.18 -11.70
N ILE A 122 -9.72 17.12 -11.56
CA ILE A 122 -9.22 15.77 -11.27
C ILE A 122 -8.42 15.23 -12.47
N LEU A 123 -8.92 15.42 -13.69
CA LEU A 123 -8.23 14.98 -14.91
C LEU A 123 -6.93 15.75 -15.14
N GLU A 124 -6.94 17.07 -14.98
CA GLU A 124 -5.73 17.89 -15.10
C GLU A 124 -4.67 17.52 -14.04
N ARG A 125 -5.09 17.26 -12.79
CA ARG A 125 -4.18 16.78 -11.74
C ARG A 125 -3.61 15.41 -12.07
N GLN A 126 -4.43 14.50 -12.57
CA GLN A 126 -3.96 13.16 -12.95
C GLN A 126 -2.93 13.25 -14.08
N GLN A 127 -3.22 14.03 -15.12
CA GLN A 127 -2.27 14.26 -16.23
C GLN A 127 -0.97 14.90 -15.75
N SER A 128 -1.05 15.89 -14.85
CA SER A 128 0.14 16.53 -14.28
C SER A 128 0.98 15.56 -13.44
N LEU A 129 0.34 14.63 -12.71
CA LEU A 129 1.03 13.57 -11.97
C LEU A 129 1.70 12.57 -12.92
N ASP A 130 1.00 12.14 -13.95
CA ASP A 130 1.53 11.22 -14.97
C ASP A 130 2.75 11.85 -15.67
N GLU A 131 2.66 13.11 -16.11
CA GLU A 131 3.79 13.84 -16.72
C GLU A 131 4.98 14.01 -15.75
N SER A 132 4.70 14.22 -14.47
CA SER A 132 5.75 14.34 -13.45
C SER A 132 6.43 12.99 -13.20
N MET A 133 5.67 11.90 -13.21
CA MET A 133 6.17 10.54 -13.09
C MET A 133 7.06 10.18 -14.29
N ASP A 134 6.65 10.52 -15.51
CA ASP A 134 7.42 10.29 -16.74
C ASP A 134 8.77 11.03 -16.72
N LYS A 135 8.76 12.29 -16.28
CA LYS A 135 9.99 13.08 -16.09
C LYS A 135 10.90 12.47 -15.03
N LEU A 136 10.33 12.03 -13.91
CA LEU A 136 11.08 11.36 -12.86
C LEU A 136 11.71 10.06 -13.36
N MET A 137 10.95 9.21 -14.07
CA MET A 137 11.48 7.97 -14.62
C MET A 137 12.59 8.23 -15.63
N SER A 138 12.41 9.21 -16.52
CA SER A 138 13.44 9.64 -17.47
C SER A 138 14.73 10.02 -16.73
N ALA A 139 14.63 10.87 -15.70
CA ALA A 139 15.76 11.26 -14.89
C ALA A 139 16.42 10.08 -14.15
N VAL A 140 15.63 9.11 -13.67
CA VAL A 140 16.16 7.89 -13.04
C VAL A 140 16.88 7.01 -14.05
N THR A 141 16.37 6.83 -15.26
CA THR A 141 17.02 5.99 -16.29
C THR A 141 18.39 6.54 -16.72
N GLU A 142 18.62 7.85 -16.63
CA GLU A 142 19.92 8.47 -16.91
C GLU A 142 20.98 8.26 -15.81
N LEU A 143 20.57 7.85 -14.61
CA LEU A 143 21.48 7.63 -13.49
C LEU A 143 22.36 6.40 -13.67
N ALA A 144 23.52 6.40 -12.99
CA ALA A 144 24.34 5.20 -12.92
C ALA A 144 23.60 4.06 -12.18
N PRO A 145 23.85 2.77 -12.49
CA PRO A 145 23.09 1.65 -11.92
C PRO A 145 22.99 1.63 -10.38
N ARG A 146 24.06 2.04 -9.68
CA ARG A 146 24.06 2.16 -8.21
C ARG A 146 23.17 3.29 -7.70
N GLN A 147 23.13 4.41 -8.43
CA GLN A 147 22.28 5.55 -8.12
C GLN A 147 20.81 5.25 -8.43
N GLN A 148 20.54 4.53 -9.53
CA GLN A 148 19.21 4.00 -9.86
C GLN A 148 18.70 3.12 -8.72
N LEU A 149 19.49 2.11 -8.33
CA LEU A 149 19.16 1.21 -7.23
C LEU A 149 18.85 1.99 -5.95
N SER A 150 19.76 2.88 -5.54
CA SER A 150 19.58 3.71 -4.35
C SER A 150 18.31 4.57 -4.41
N THR A 151 18.01 5.15 -5.57
CA THR A 151 16.83 6.01 -5.77
C THR A 151 15.55 5.19 -5.73
N VAL A 152 15.47 4.11 -6.51
CA VAL A 152 14.27 3.26 -6.57
C VAL A 152 13.97 2.67 -5.19
N THR A 153 14.96 2.12 -4.51
CA THR A 153 14.74 1.54 -3.17
C THR A 153 14.34 2.60 -2.13
N THR A 154 14.79 3.86 -2.29
CA THR A 154 14.36 4.96 -1.42
C THR A 154 12.94 5.44 -1.75
N LEU A 155 12.59 5.55 -3.03
CA LEU A 155 11.26 5.99 -3.48
C LEU A 155 10.17 4.95 -3.21
N LEU A 156 10.48 3.65 -3.30
CA LEU A 156 9.55 2.58 -2.93
C LEU A 156 9.00 2.73 -1.50
N GLY A 157 9.74 3.35 -0.58
CA GLY A 157 9.29 3.60 0.79
C GLY A 157 8.65 4.97 1.02
N ARG A 158 8.54 5.83 -0.01
CA ARG A 158 8.11 7.24 0.12
C ARG A 158 7.01 7.67 -0.85
N VAL A 159 6.75 6.92 -1.92
CA VAL A 159 5.73 7.28 -2.91
C VAL A 159 4.32 6.94 -2.40
N ASP A 160 3.38 7.87 -2.59
CA ASP A 160 1.98 7.73 -2.17
C ASP A 160 1.19 6.70 -3.00
N ASP A 161 1.44 6.62 -4.31
CA ASP A 161 0.85 5.62 -5.23
C ASP A 161 1.90 4.63 -5.72
N LEU A 162 2.05 3.53 -4.97
CA LEU A 162 3.03 2.50 -5.31
C LEU A 162 2.69 1.76 -6.61
N LEU A 163 1.40 1.64 -6.96
CA LEU A 163 0.99 0.91 -8.16
C LEU A 163 1.39 1.68 -9.42
N GLN A 164 1.14 3.00 -9.43
CA GLN A 164 1.58 3.88 -10.51
C GLN A 164 3.11 3.86 -10.66
N PHE A 165 3.83 3.91 -9.53
CA PHE A 165 5.29 3.88 -9.53
C PHE A 165 5.86 2.56 -10.05
N ILE A 166 5.32 1.40 -9.63
CA ILE A 166 5.75 0.09 -10.13
C ILE A 166 5.47 -0.05 -11.64
N GLY A 167 4.30 0.41 -12.10
CA GLY A 167 3.97 0.44 -13.53
C GLY A 167 5.01 1.25 -14.32
N ALA A 168 5.34 2.45 -13.84
CA ALA A 168 6.32 3.33 -14.47
C ALA A 168 7.73 2.70 -14.49
N LEU A 169 8.15 1.99 -13.43
CA LEU A 169 9.42 1.25 -13.43
C LEU A 169 9.45 0.13 -14.47
N GLN A 170 8.36 -0.62 -14.62
CA GLN A 170 8.25 -1.71 -15.59
C GLN A 170 8.30 -1.19 -17.03
N GLU A 171 7.58 -0.11 -17.31
CA GLU A 171 7.59 0.55 -18.64
C GLU A 171 8.99 1.05 -19.02
N ASN A 172 9.77 1.48 -18.02
CA ASN A 172 11.15 1.95 -18.21
C ASN A 172 12.21 0.85 -18.08
N ASN A 173 11.82 -0.43 -18.02
CA ASN A 173 12.71 -1.60 -17.87
C ASN A 173 13.65 -1.54 -16.65
N ILE A 174 13.22 -0.87 -15.59
CA ILE A 174 13.95 -0.82 -14.31
C ILE A 174 13.47 -1.99 -13.46
N ALA A 175 14.40 -2.81 -12.97
CA ALA A 175 14.06 -3.94 -12.12
C ALA A 175 13.31 -3.46 -10.87
N SER A 176 12.09 -3.96 -10.63
CA SER A 176 11.28 -3.60 -9.45
C SER A 176 11.68 -4.38 -8.19
N GLU A 177 12.39 -5.50 -8.34
CA GLU A 177 12.82 -6.40 -7.25
C GLU A 177 14.13 -5.93 -6.56
N LEU A 178 14.24 -4.63 -6.31
CA LEU A 178 15.46 -4.02 -5.76
C LEU A 178 15.40 -3.96 -4.24
N ALA A 179 15.79 -5.05 -3.57
CA ALA A 179 15.94 -5.09 -2.12
C ALA A 179 17.21 -4.33 -1.66
N TRP A 180 17.15 -3.74 -0.46
CA TRP A 180 18.36 -3.20 0.19
C TRP A 180 19.40 -4.32 0.40
N PRO A 181 20.71 -4.06 0.18
CA PRO A 181 21.76 -5.02 0.51
C PRO A 181 21.71 -5.41 1.99
N VAL A 182 21.90 -6.70 2.27
CA VAL A 182 21.94 -7.24 3.64
C VAL A 182 23.21 -6.78 4.37
N GLU A 183 24.29 -6.55 3.63
CA GLU A 183 25.55 -6.10 4.19
C GLU A 183 25.52 -4.60 4.54
N ARG A 184 25.82 -4.27 5.81
CA ARG A 184 25.77 -2.90 6.35
C ARG A 184 26.66 -1.92 5.59
N LYS A 185 27.86 -2.37 5.18
CA LYS A 185 28.83 -1.53 4.47
C LYS A 185 28.32 -1.16 3.08
N GLU A 186 27.78 -2.14 2.36
CA GLU A 186 27.20 -1.91 1.03
C GLU A 186 25.97 -1.00 1.11
N ARG A 187 25.12 -1.19 2.12
CA ARG A 187 23.98 -0.31 2.38
C ARG A 187 24.40 1.13 2.62
N GLN A 188 25.45 1.37 3.42
CA GLN A 188 25.98 2.72 3.65
C GLN A 188 26.54 3.35 2.36
N CYS A 189 27.26 2.58 1.55
CA CYS A 189 27.75 3.08 0.26
C CYS A 189 26.59 3.43 -0.70
N LEU A 190 25.54 2.61 -0.72
CA LEU A 190 24.37 2.84 -1.55
C LEU A 190 23.54 4.04 -1.05
N GLN A 191 23.43 4.25 0.25
CA GLN A 191 22.82 5.45 0.83
C GLN A 191 23.63 6.71 0.49
N ALA A 192 24.96 6.65 0.56
CA ALA A 192 25.81 7.79 0.20
C ALA A 192 25.66 8.19 -1.28
N SER A 193 25.37 7.22 -2.18
CA SER A 193 25.10 7.53 -3.58
C SER A 193 23.74 8.21 -3.81
N PHE A 194 22.81 8.12 -2.86
CA PHE A 194 21.49 8.76 -2.97
C PHE A 194 21.62 10.28 -3.05
N SER A 195 22.47 10.91 -2.24
CA SER A 195 22.63 12.37 -2.23
C SER A 195 23.09 12.90 -3.60
N HIS A 196 23.92 12.13 -4.30
CA HIS A 196 24.35 12.46 -5.66
C HIS A 196 23.23 12.19 -6.69
N ALA A 197 22.53 11.07 -6.55
CA ALA A 197 21.37 10.75 -7.39
C ALA A 197 20.30 11.84 -7.30
N ARG A 198 19.98 12.31 -6.10
CA ARG A 198 18.99 13.38 -5.85
C ARG A 198 19.37 14.68 -6.55
N ARG A 199 20.64 15.08 -6.51
CA ARG A 199 21.12 16.28 -7.22
C ARG A 199 21.02 16.13 -8.73
N ASN A 200 21.36 14.96 -9.26
CA ASN A 200 21.26 14.68 -10.69
C ASN A 200 19.79 14.72 -11.14
N ILE A 201 18.88 14.08 -10.40
CA ILE A 201 17.44 14.11 -10.70
C ILE A 201 16.92 15.55 -10.67
N ALA A 202 17.26 16.32 -9.63
CA ALA A 202 16.83 17.70 -9.53
C ALA A 202 17.33 18.56 -10.69
N HIS A 203 18.59 18.38 -11.11
CA HIS A 203 19.13 19.05 -12.29
C HIS A 203 18.37 18.64 -13.57
N THR A 204 18.10 17.35 -13.78
CA THR A 204 17.36 16.87 -14.96
C THR A 204 15.91 17.35 -14.98
N MET A 205 15.28 17.50 -13.81
CA MET A 205 13.90 17.96 -13.67
C MET A 205 13.77 19.49 -13.53
N ASP A 206 14.87 20.24 -13.58
CA ASP A 206 14.92 21.70 -13.34
C ASP A 206 14.31 22.13 -12.00
N ILE A 207 14.55 21.34 -10.95
CA ILE A 207 14.08 21.60 -9.59
C ILE A 207 15.20 22.27 -8.79
N GLN A 208 14.91 23.44 -8.22
CA GLN A 208 15.83 24.12 -7.30
C GLN A 208 15.75 23.47 -5.92
N LEU A 209 16.73 22.62 -5.58
CA LEU A 209 16.78 21.95 -4.28
C LEU A 209 16.92 22.91 -3.09
N ASP A 210 17.41 24.13 -3.32
CA ASP A 210 17.61 25.15 -2.29
C ASP A 210 16.28 25.71 -1.75
N GLU A 211 15.17 25.51 -2.47
CA GLU A 211 13.83 25.91 -2.02
C GLU A 211 13.19 24.89 -1.05
N TYR A 212 13.81 23.72 -0.86
CA TYR A 212 13.26 22.58 -0.12
C TYR A 212 14.20 22.02 0.97
N LEU A 213 15.26 22.76 1.31
CA LEU A 213 16.19 22.49 2.42
C LEU A 213 15.93 23.43 3.60
#